data_AF-A0AAX2ADG0-F1
#
_entry.id   AF-A0AAX2ADG0-F1
#
_cell.length_a   1.000
_cell.length_b   1.000
_cell.length_c   1.000
_cell.angle_alpha   90.00
_cell.angle_beta   90.00
_cell.angle_gamma   90.00
#
_symmetry.space_group_name_H-M   'P 1'
#
loop_
_entity.id
_entity.type
_entity.pdbx_description
1 polymer ?
#
loop_
_entity_poly.entity_id
_entity_poly.type
_entity_poly.pdbx_seq_one_letter_code
_entity_poly.pdbx_strand_id
1 'polypeptide(L)'
;MKKYLLLFIFFTTLLFSKEFSVTSYNVENFFDLNYDKTEYEEYIPNSKSNWNKSTYNKKIENIAKVLKELDSSIIALQEIESKLILKDLQRKLPKYKYITFVKYPNSSVGLGFLSKIKILHNNQIKVRFQDKTFRPILETTFIFDKIKFKIFNNHWPSKKSKESYRIKYAYALLNAIKELPKDYDYIILGDFNSNYNEKETLKFDKLLNDSSAITGINDILNTTIKKEFINKSSILEQKQRAHYNLWFELKYQDRFSYKFKGQNSTPDNIILPISMFDKKNISYINNSFKVFKPPYLYDNKKINRWQIKNGIHKKVGFSDHLPISASFKISNFEKIEQNYSKISDLYKTSQLEQEFDLKQAVVIYKNKDSAIIKQEDNRAIFIYKAPYLKLAYSYDLRVKSINEFFGLKQIENFSTIKVNKKIKELNPYYLKVEDINNFEDLKYQNEVLVNFEALYKDKKLEFNNQKIKVYFKNHIPKDNKRIFVKKAHIAYFKQYVQLIIYSKEDFEIIN
;
A
#
# COMPACT_ATOMS: atom_id res chain seq x y z
N MET A 1 -34.97 -62.13 -15.31
CA MET A 1 -35.75 -61.08 -14.61
C MET A 1 -34.83 -59.90 -14.30
N LYS A 2 -35.32 -58.68 -14.52
CA LYS A 2 -34.56 -57.43 -14.74
C LYS A 2 -33.58 -57.06 -13.60
N LYS A 3 -32.32 -56.80 -13.95
CA LYS A 3 -31.37 -56.02 -13.14
C LYS A 3 -31.73 -54.53 -13.30
N TYR A 4 -32.13 -53.87 -12.22
CA TYR A 4 -32.23 -52.41 -12.18
C TYR A 4 -30.84 -51.83 -11.87
N LEU A 5 -30.28 -51.11 -12.84
CA LEU A 5 -29.09 -50.28 -12.68
C LEU A 5 -29.56 -48.89 -12.23
N LEU A 6 -29.35 -48.55 -10.96
CA LEU A 6 -29.62 -47.22 -10.42
C LEU A 6 -28.45 -46.30 -10.77
N LEU A 7 -28.64 -45.47 -11.80
CA LEU A 7 -27.69 -44.44 -12.21
C LEU A 7 -27.86 -43.21 -11.30
N PHE A 8 -27.01 -43.09 -10.28
CA PHE A 8 -26.93 -41.89 -9.45
C PHE A 8 -26.20 -40.79 -10.23
N ILE A 9 -26.96 -39.90 -10.88
CA ILE A 9 -26.40 -38.69 -11.52
C ILE A 9 -26.12 -37.67 -10.40
N PHE A 10 -24.85 -37.53 -10.01
CA PHE A 10 -24.38 -36.43 -9.18
C PHE A 10 -24.42 -35.14 -10.02
N PHE A 11 -25.54 -34.42 -9.99
CA PHE A 11 -25.62 -33.04 -10.46
C PHE A 11 -24.96 -32.14 -9.40
N THR A 12 -23.63 -32.01 -9.41
CA THR A 12 -22.96 -30.92 -8.70
C THR A 12 -23.24 -29.64 -9.47
N THR A 13 -24.30 -28.92 -9.11
CA THR A 13 -24.47 -27.52 -9.52
C THR A 13 -23.34 -26.72 -8.89
N LEU A 14 -22.30 -26.42 -9.67
CA LEU A 14 -21.33 -25.38 -9.33
C LEU A 14 -22.11 -24.05 -9.30
N LEU A 15 -22.59 -23.66 -8.12
CA LEU A 15 -23.10 -22.31 -7.89
C LEU A 15 -21.91 -21.35 -8.03
N PHE A 16 -21.74 -20.78 -9.21
CA PHE A 16 -20.79 -19.71 -9.42
C PHE A 16 -21.23 -18.50 -8.59
N SER A 17 -20.45 -18.18 -7.55
CA SER A 17 -20.62 -16.97 -6.76
C SER A 17 -20.50 -15.75 -7.67
N LYS A 18 -21.46 -14.81 -7.60
CA LYS A 18 -21.42 -13.59 -8.42
C LYS A 18 -20.37 -12.64 -7.88
N GLU A 19 -19.51 -12.17 -8.77
CA GLU A 19 -18.40 -11.27 -8.43
C GLU A 19 -18.60 -9.87 -9.03
N PHE A 20 -18.00 -8.88 -8.38
CA PHE A 20 -17.84 -7.55 -8.92
C PHE A 20 -16.51 -6.94 -8.49
N SER A 21 -16.01 -5.99 -9.28
CA SER A 21 -14.78 -5.27 -8.98
C SER A 21 -15.03 -3.77 -8.82
N VAL A 22 -14.21 -3.15 -7.98
CA VAL A 22 -14.23 -1.72 -7.72
C VAL A 22 -12.85 -1.14 -7.98
N THR A 23 -12.78 -0.02 -8.69
CA THR A 23 -11.56 0.75 -8.94
C THR A 23 -11.67 2.14 -8.33
N SER A 24 -10.57 2.64 -7.75
CA SER A 24 -10.36 4.06 -7.48
C SER A 24 -9.28 4.61 -8.41
N TYR A 25 -9.51 5.78 -9.01
CA TYR A 25 -8.57 6.42 -9.89
C TYR A 25 -8.68 7.96 -9.86
N ASN A 26 -7.67 8.62 -9.28
CA ASN A 26 -7.48 10.05 -9.46
C ASN A 26 -6.96 10.28 -10.88
N VAL A 27 -7.68 11.08 -11.68
CA VAL A 27 -7.38 11.25 -13.12
C VAL A 27 -6.42 12.39 -13.43
N GLU A 28 -5.82 13.01 -12.40
CA GLU A 28 -4.95 14.19 -12.50
C GLU A 28 -5.64 15.32 -13.25
N ASN A 29 -6.48 16.07 -12.54
CA ASN A 29 -7.18 17.28 -12.98
C ASN A 29 -7.80 17.16 -14.37
N PHE A 30 -9.04 16.69 -14.42
CA PHE A 30 -9.80 16.63 -15.66
C PHE A 30 -10.89 17.69 -15.66
N PHE A 31 -10.63 18.76 -16.40
CA PHE A 31 -11.51 19.90 -16.62
C PHE A 31 -12.33 19.72 -17.90
N ASP A 32 -13.50 20.34 -18.00
CA ASP A 32 -14.25 20.43 -19.24
C ASP A 32 -13.81 21.67 -20.03
N LEU A 33 -14.65 22.14 -20.96
CA LEU A 33 -14.34 23.28 -21.82
C LEU A 33 -15.26 24.47 -21.55
N ASN A 34 -16.04 24.44 -20.48
CA ASN A 34 -16.92 25.50 -20.04
C ASN A 34 -16.28 26.23 -18.88
N TYR A 35 -15.90 27.49 -19.11
CA TYR A 35 -15.29 28.31 -18.08
C TYR A 35 -16.32 28.72 -17.00
N ASP A 36 -16.17 28.24 -15.77
CA ASP A 36 -17.01 28.51 -14.60
C ASP A 36 -16.32 29.33 -13.49
N LYS A 37 -15.06 29.75 -13.72
CA LYS A 37 -14.17 30.52 -12.82
C LYS A 37 -13.61 29.72 -11.64
N THR A 38 -13.77 28.40 -11.62
CA THR A 38 -13.15 27.53 -10.60
C THR A 38 -11.89 26.84 -11.10
N GLU A 39 -11.52 27.04 -12.37
CA GLU A 39 -10.39 26.42 -13.04
C GLU A 39 -9.03 26.87 -12.49
N TYR A 40 -8.04 25.98 -12.60
CA TYR A 40 -6.64 26.39 -12.51
C TYR A 40 -6.21 27.11 -13.80
N GLU A 41 -5.22 27.99 -13.70
CA GLU A 41 -4.77 28.84 -14.84
C GLU A 41 -4.47 28.01 -16.10
N GLU A 42 -3.83 26.85 -15.93
CA GLU A 42 -3.48 25.96 -17.04
C GLU A 42 -4.69 25.23 -17.65
N TYR A 43 -5.83 25.12 -16.96
CA TYR A 43 -7.05 24.47 -17.46
C TYR A 43 -8.11 25.45 -17.96
N ILE A 44 -7.83 26.76 -18.00
CA ILE A 44 -8.74 27.73 -18.60
C ILE A 44 -8.90 27.44 -20.10
N PRO A 45 -10.13 27.16 -20.60
CA PRO A 45 -10.36 26.77 -21.98
C PRO A 45 -9.92 27.83 -23.00
N ASN A 46 -9.31 27.36 -24.09
CA ASN A 46 -8.84 28.15 -25.24
C ASN A 46 -7.89 29.30 -24.87
N SER A 47 -7.14 29.16 -23.78
CA SER A 47 -6.12 30.13 -23.34
C SER A 47 -4.72 29.78 -23.88
N LYS A 48 -3.71 30.56 -23.46
CA LYS A 48 -2.27 30.30 -23.72
C LYS A 48 -1.81 28.92 -23.24
N SER A 49 -2.56 28.24 -22.38
CA SER A 49 -2.23 26.92 -21.85
C SER A 49 -2.43 25.78 -22.86
N ASN A 50 -3.06 26.04 -24.01
CA ASN A 50 -3.45 25.02 -24.99
C ASN A 50 -4.50 24.03 -24.47
N TRP A 51 -5.20 24.32 -23.36
CA TRP A 51 -6.38 23.54 -22.97
C TRP A 51 -7.56 23.84 -23.89
N ASN A 52 -7.80 23.00 -24.89
CA ASN A 52 -8.84 23.16 -25.91
C ASN A 52 -9.47 21.82 -26.28
N LYS A 53 -10.38 21.81 -27.26
CA LYS A 53 -11.06 20.59 -27.74
C LYS A 53 -10.10 19.45 -28.07
N SER A 54 -8.94 19.75 -28.66
CA SER A 54 -7.97 18.72 -29.04
C SER A 54 -7.25 18.13 -27.81
N THR A 55 -6.82 18.94 -26.84
CA THR A 55 -6.23 18.40 -25.58
C THR A 55 -7.26 17.64 -24.75
N TYR A 56 -8.48 18.19 -24.63
CA TYR A 56 -9.59 17.56 -23.93
C TYR A 56 -9.88 16.18 -24.51
N ASN A 57 -10.06 16.09 -25.84
CA ASN A 57 -10.29 14.84 -26.55
C ASN A 57 -9.18 13.81 -26.30
N LYS A 58 -7.92 14.26 -26.27
CA LYS A 58 -6.80 13.36 -25.99
C LYS A 58 -6.77 12.88 -24.54
N LYS A 59 -7.02 13.77 -23.57
CA LYS A 59 -7.08 13.39 -22.14
C LYS A 59 -8.21 12.39 -21.90
N ILE A 60 -9.40 12.62 -22.46
CA ILE A 60 -10.52 11.68 -22.30
C ILE A 60 -10.27 10.34 -22.98
N GLU A 61 -9.60 10.29 -24.13
CA GLU A 61 -9.20 9.05 -24.79
C GLU A 61 -8.22 8.24 -23.94
N ASN A 62 -7.22 8.91 -23.38
CA ASN A 62 -6.24 8.27 -22.51
C ASN A 62 -6.88 7.72 -21.23
N ILE A 63 -7.78 8.47 -20.60
CA ILE A 63 -8.55 8.00 -19.43
C ILE A 63 -9.46 6.84 -19.84
N ALA A 64 -10.23 6.97 -20.92
CA ALA A 64 -11.14 5.92 -21.39
C ALA A 64 -10.40 4.63 -21.75
N LYS A 65 -9.18 4.71 -22.30
CA LYS A 65 -8.31 3.55 -22.52
C LYS A 65 -8.05 2.79 -21.22
N VAL A 66 -7.59 3.50 -20.18
CA VAL A 66 -7.32 2.92 -18.86
C VAL A 66 -8.57 2.28 -18.26
N LEU A 67 -9.70 3.00 -18.27
CA LEU A 67 -10.96 2.49 -17.72
C LEU A 67 -11.49 1.26 -18.48
N LYS A 68 -11.31 1.23 -19.81
CA LYS A 68 -11.72 0.11 -20.66
C LYS A 68 -10.89 -1.15 -20.39
N GLU A 69 -9.58 -1.01 -20.19
CA GLU A 69 -8.69 -2.15 -19.87
C GLU A 69 -8.93 -2.69 -18.45
N LEU A 70 -9.23 -1.81 -17.50
CA LEU A 70 -9.63 -2.21 -16.14
C LEU A 70 -10.96 -2.98 -16.13
N ASP A 71 -11.93 -2.52 -16.95
CA ASP A 71 -13.29 -3.05 -17.09
C ASP A 71 -14.00 -3.31 -15.74
N SER A 72 -13.72 -2.51 -14.72
CA SER A 72 -14.28 -2.71 -13.37
C SER A 72 -15.81 -2.53 -13.33
N SER A 73 -16.48 -3.20 -12.40
CA SER A 73 -17.94 -3.08 -12.23
C SER A 73 -18.34 -1.68 -11.75
N ILE A 74 -17.55 -1.09 -10.86
CA ILE A 74 -17.71 0.27 -10.34
C ILE A 74 -16.36 0.99 -10.41
N ILE A 75 -16.35 2.22 -10.89
CA ILE A 75 -15.17 3.08 -10.98
C ILE A 75 -15.45 4.38 -10.23
N ALA A 76 -14.66 4.66 -9.21
CA ALA A 76 -14.62 5.91 -8.48
C ALA A 76 -13.54 6.81 -9.06
N LEU A 77 -13.92 8.01 -9.49
CA LEU A 77 -13.01 9.01 -10.03
C LEU A 77 -12.86 10.18 -9.06
N GLN A 78 -11.62 10.66 -8.92
CA GLN A 78 -11.28 11.90 -8.25
C GLN A 78 -10.74 12.90 -9.27
N GLU A 79 -10.80 14.19 -8.94
CA GLU A 79 -10.30 15.29 -9.79
C GLU A 79 -11.06 15.47 -11.12
N ILE A 80 -12.38 15.30 -11.08
CA ILE A 80 -13.27 15.57 -12.22
C ILE A 80 -13.97 16.90 -11.98
N GLU A 81 -13.89 17.85 -12.92
CA GLU A 81 -14.52 19.17 -12.76
C GLU A 81 -16.06 19.12 -12.79
N SER A 82 -16.65 18.29 -13.64
CA SER A 82 -18.09 18.35 -13.86
C SER A 82 -18.73 17.01 -14.22
N LYS A 83 -20.06 16.97 -14.11
CA LYS A 83 -20.87 15.83 -14.57
C LYS A 83 -20.79 15.64 -16.09
N LEU A 84 -20.44 16.67 -16.87
CA LEU A 84 -20.33 16.57 -18.33
C LEU A 84 -19.22 15.61 -18.74
N ILE A 85 -18.08 15.67 -18.06
CA ILE A 85 -16.98 14.72 -18.25
C ILE A 85 -17.44 13.27 -18.05
N LEU A 86 -18.22 13.00 -16.99
CA LEU A 86 -18.74 11.65 -16.75
C LEU A 86 -19.69 11.19 -17.86
N LYS A 87 -20.52 12.09 -18.41
CA LYS A 87 -21.36 11.79 -19.57
C LYS A 87 -20.52 11.49 -20.81
N ASP A 88 -19.43 12.23 -21.01
CA ASP A 88 -18.53 12.03 -22.14
C ASP A 88 -17.77 10.70 -22.04
N LEU A 89 -17.29 10.35 -20.84
CA LEU A 89 -16.71 9.04 -20.54
C LEU A 89 -17.75 7.92 -20.74
N GLN A 90 -18.98 8.11 -20.29
CA GLN A 90 -20.08 7.17 -20.49
C GLN A 90 -20.37 6.93 -22.00
N ARG A 91 -20.32 7.96 -22.84
CA ARG A 91 -20.45 7.79 -24.31
C ARG A 91 -19.33 6.95 -24.90
N LYS A 92 -18.09 7.08 -24.39
CA LYS A 92 -16.95 6.23 -24.81
C LYS A 92 -16.98 4.83 -24.18
N LEU A 93 -17.69 4.65 -23.07
CA LEU A 93 -17.75 3.42 -22.29
C LEU A 93 -19.21 3.02 -22.01
N PRO A 94 -19.98 2.60 -23.04
CA PRO A 94 -21.43 2.42 -22.94
C PRO A 94 -21.89 1.33 -21.96
N LYS A 95 -20.98 0.45 -21.49
CA LYS A 95 -21.27 -0.53 -20.43
C LYS A 95 -21.62 0.13 -19.09
N TYR A 96 -21.11 1.34 -18.81
CA TYR A 96 -21.32 2.05 -17.55
C TYR A 96 -22.63 2.85 -17.60
N LYS A 97 -23.75 2.19 -17.32
CA LYS A 97 -25.10 2.77 -17.45
C LYS A 97 -25.42 3.82 -16.39
N TYR A 98 -24.70 3.84 -15.27
CA TYR A 98 -24.99 4.71 -14.12
C TYR A 98 -23.83 5.66 -13.82
N ILE A 99 -24.15 6.94 -13.57
CA ILE A 99 -23.18 7.96 -13.15
C ILE A 99 -23.72 8.77 -11.98
N THR A 100 -22.83 9.23 -11.10
CA THR A 100 -23.12 10.25 -10.08
C THR A 100 -21.93 11.16 -9.89
N PHE A 101 -22.16 12.39 -9.44
CA PHE A 101 -21.16 13.45 -9.34
C PHE A 101 -21.47 14.39 -8.18
N VAL A 102 -20.45 14.81 -7.44
CA VAL A 102 -20.53 15.89 -6.44
C VAL A 102 -19.30 16.79 -6.49
N LYS A 103 -19.52 18.08 -6.27
CA LYS A 103 -18.51 19.15 -6.20
C LYS A 103 -19.10 20.26 -5.33
N TYR A 104 -18.29 20.98 -4.56
CA TYR A 104 -18.76 22.23 -3.95
C TYR A 104 -18.73 23.35 -4.99
N PRO A 105 -19.65 24.33 -4.95
CA PRO A 105 -19.69 25.40 -5.95
C PRO A 105 -18.35 26.12 -6.18
N ASN A 106 -17.56 26.33 -5.11
CA ASN A 106 -16.29 27.07 -5.18
C ASN A 106 -15.04 26.18 -5.19
N SER A 107 -15.20 24.86 -5.32
CA SER A 107 -14.06 23.95 -5.51
C SER A 107 -13.76 23.82 -7.00
N SER A 108 -12.51 23.58 -7.41
CA SER A 108 -12.16 23.39 -8.83
C SER A 108 -12.60 22.04 -9.37
N VAL A 109 -12.48 21.00 -8.53
CA VAL A 109 -12.76 19.62 -8.92
C VAL A 109 -13.59 18.88 -7.88
N GLY A 110 -14.32 17.88 -8.35
CA GLY A 110 -15.20 17.04 -7.58
C GLY A 110 -14.85 15.56 -7.65
N LEU A 111 -15.87 14.76 -7.35
CA LEU A 111 -15.83 13.31 -7.24
C LEU A 111 -16.94 12.71 -8.05
N GLY A 112 -16.69 11.56 -8.68
CA GLY A 112 -17.69 10.89 -9.48
C GLY A 112 -17.63 9.37 -9.41
N PHE A 113 -18.71 8.74 -9.83
CA PHE A 113 -18.73 7.31 -10.13
C PHE A 113 -19.19 7.06 -11.57
N LEU A 114 -18.58 6.07 -12.23
CA LEU A 114 -19.09 5.36 -13.40
C LEU A 114 -19.38 3.92 -12.95
N SER A 115 -20.57 3.40 -13.25
CA SER A 115 -20.97 2.09 -12.76
C SER A 115 -21.78 1.28 -13.77
N LYS A 116 -21.48 -0.02 -13.84
CA LYS A 116 -22.31 -1.05 -14.48
C LYS A 116 -23.43 -1.52 -13.54
N ILE A 117 -23.17 -1.42 -12.23
CA ILE A 117 -24.09 -1.77 -11.13
C ILE A 117 -25.02 -0.59 -10.84
N LYS A 118 -26.29 -0.87 -10.55
CA LYS A 118 -27.30 0.16 -10.32
C LYS A 118 -26.97 0.98 -9.06
N ILE A 119 -27.05 2.30 -9.21
CA ILE A 119 -27.00 3.28 -8.11
C ILE A 119 -28.43 3.48 -7.62
N LEU A 120 -28.64 3.39 -6.30
CA LEU A 120 -29.94 3.66 -5.67
C LEU A 120 -30.02 5.08 -5.13
N HIS A 121 -29.02 5.49 -4.37
CA HIS A 121 -29.00 6.78 -3.67
C HIS A 121 -27.58 7.35 -3.66
N ASN A 122 -27.47 8.67 -3.72
CA ASN A 122 -26.24 9.41 -3.56
C ASN A 122 -26.42 10.51 -2.51
N ASN A 123 -25.40 10.70 -1.69
CA ASN A 123 -25.34 11.73 -0.66
C ASN A 123 -23.96 12.40 -0.68
N GLN A 124 -23.89 13.60 -0.13
CA GLN A 124 -22.63 14.31 0.09
C GLN A 124 -22.40 14.52 1.58
N ILE A 125 -21.27 14.05 2.09
CA ILE A 125 -20.84 14.36 3.45
C ILE A 125 -20.04 15.65 3.39
N LYS A 126 -20.59 16.70 4.00
CA LYS A 126 -19.99 18.04 3.96
C LYS A 126 -18.85 18.14 4.99
N VAL A 127 -17.64 18.36 4.50
CA VAL A 127 -16.48 18.78 5.30
C VAL A 127 -16.15 20.22 4.95
N ARG A 128 -16.24 21.13 5.93
CA ARG A 128 -16.00 22.57 5.75
C ARG A 128 -14.84 23.05 6.62
N PHE A 129 -14.10 24.03 6.13
CA PHE A 129 -13.03 24.72 6.86
C PHE A 129 -13.29 26.23 6.78
N GLN A 130 -12.74 26.98 7.73
CA GLN A 130 -12.91 28.44 7.78
C GLN A 130 -12.00 29.15 6.77
N ASP A 131 -10.81 28.58 6.53
CA ASP A 131 -9.72 29.20 5.78
C ASP A 131 -9.58 28.71 4.33
N LYS A 132 -10.12 27.52 4.02
CA LYS A 132 -9.94 26.85 2.72
C LYS A 132 -11.19 26.10 2.27
N THR A 133 -11.40 26.08 0.96
CA THR A 133 -12.42 25.23 0.33
C THR A 133 -11.76 23.98 -0.24
N PHE A 134 -12.33 22.81 0.09
CA PHE A 134 -11.95 21.52 -0.48
C PHE A 134 -13.18 20.88 -1.16
N ARG A 135 -13.35 19.55 -1.07
CA ARG A 135 -14.45 18.80 -1.69
C ARG A 135 -15.24 18.00 -0.65
N PRO A 136 -16.52 17.69 -0.87
CA PRO A 136 -17.24 16.77 0.00
C PRO A 136 -16.68 15.34 -0.12
N ILE A 137 -17.18 14.42 0.70
CA ILE A 137 -17.04 12.98 0.46
C ILE A 137 -18.30 12.51 -0.26
N LEU A 138 -18.14 11.74 -1.34
CA LEU A 138 -19.25 11.19 -2.11
C LEU A 138 -19.66 9.83 -1.53
N GLU A 139 -20.81 9.79 -0.88
CA GLU A 139 -21.43 8.57 -0.38
C GLU A 139 -22.44 8.05 -1.41
N THR A 140 -22.33 6.80 -1.85
CA THR A 140 -23.25 6.23 -2.83
C THR A 140 -23.67 4.82 -2.46
N THR A 141 -24.98 4.57 -2.45
CA THR A 141 -25.57 3.25 -2.23
C THR A 141 -25.76 2.54 -3.57
N PHE A 142 -25.19 1.36 -3.69
CA PHE A 142 -25.30 0.46 -4.83
C PHE A 142 -26.18 -0.74 -4.47
N ILE A 143 -26.72 -1.41 -5.50
CA ILE A 143 -27.43 -2.68 -5.35
C ILE A 143 -26.86 -3.72 -6.31
N PHE A 144 -26.35 -4.83 -5.77
CA PHE A 144 -25.82 -5.95 -6.54
C PHE A 144 -26.50 -7.23 -6.04
N ASP A 145 -27.16 -7.93 -6.95
CA ASP A 145 -27.95 -9.13 -6.64
C ASP A 145 -28.87 -9.00 -5.41
N LYS A 146 -29.66 -7.91 -5.37
CA LYS A 146 -30.57 -7.55 -4.27
C LYS A 146 -29.88 -7.15 -2.94
N ILE A 147 -28.56 -7.27 -2.83
CA ILE A 147 -27.79 -6.81 -1.67
C ILE A 147 -27.42 -5.33 -1.85
N LYS A 148 -27.71 -4.51 -0.84
CA LYS A 148 -27.35 -3.09 -0.80
C LYS A 148 -26.04 -2.90 -0.06
N PHE A 149 -25.16 -2.07 -0.61
CA PHE A 149 -23.91 -1.68 0.04
C PHE A 149 -23.55 -0.23 -0.32
N LYS A 150 -22.65 0.38 0.45
CA LYS A 150 -22.21 1.77 0.21
C LYS A 150 -20.76 1.82 -0.25
N ILE A 151 -20.44 2.82 -1.07
CA ILE A 151 -19.06 3.22 -1.32
C ILE A 151 -18.90 4.70 -0.95
N PHE A 152 -17.87 4.99 -0.16
CA PHE A 152 -17.43 6.34 0.15
C PHE A 152 -16.24 6.67 -0.74
N ASN A 153 -16.45 7.53 -1.75
CA ASN A 153 -15.38 8.05 -2.60
C ASN A 153 -14.81 9.32 -1.94
N ASN A 154 -13.52 9.27 -1.65
CA ASN A 154 -12.78 10.29 -0.92
C ASN A 154 -11.78 11.00 -1.83
N HIS A 155 -11.62 12.30 -1.62
CA HIS A 155 -10.43 13.02 -2.01
C HIS A 155 -10.12 13.97 -0.84
N TRP A 156 -9.05 13.74 -0.08
CA TRP A 156 -8.72 14.46 1.16
C TRP A 156 -7.59 15.48 0.96
N PRO A 157 -7.50 16.56 1.75
CA PRO A 157 -6.52 17.63 1.56
C PRO A 157 -5.09 17.12 1.37
N SER A 158 -4.41 17.63 0.34
CA SER A 158 -3.03 17.22 0.02
C SER A 158 -2.06 17.54 1.14
N LYS A 159 -0.86 16.95 1.09
CA LYS A 159 0.21 17.19 2.07
C LYS A 159 0.80 18.61 2.03
N LYS A 160 0.27 19.51 1.20
CA LYS A 160 0.46 20.97 1.35
C LYS A 160 -0.29 21.52 2.58
N SER A 161 -1.32 20.82 3.04
CA SER A 161 -2.06 21.10 4.27
C SER A 161 -1.64 20.13 5.38
N LYS A 162 -1.69 20.63 6.62
CA LYS A 162 -1.34 19.90 7.84
C LYS A 162 -2.28 18.70 8.09
N GLU A 163 -1.85 17.75 8.93
CA GLU A 163 -2.60 16.52 9.22
C GLU A 163 -3.98 16.78 9.84
N SER A 164 -4.14 17.82 10.65
CA SER A 164 -5.43 18.22 11.22
C SER A 164 -6.56 18.35 10.20
N TYR A 165 -6.26 18.75 8.96
CA TYR A 165 -7.24 18.84 7.89
C TYR A 165 -7.74 17.46 7.45
N ARG A 166 -6.84 16.48 7.33
CA ARG A 166 -7.18 15.09 6.99
C ARG A 166 -7.89 14.39 8.15
N ILE A 167 -7.51 14.69 9.39
CA ILE A 167 -8.24 14.25 10.60
C ILE A 167 -9.71 14.70 10.55
N LYS A 168 -9.99 15.95 10.16
CA LYS A 168 -11.38 16.43 10.05
C LYS A 168 -12.21 15.66 9.02
N TYR A 169 -11.60 15.30 7.89
CA TYR A 169 -12.23 14.41 6.90
C TYR A 169 -12.50 13.02 7.48
N ALA A 170 -11.51 12.44 8.16
CA ALA A 170 -11.63 11.14 8.79
C ALA A 170 -12.76 11.10 9.82
N TYR A 171 -12.92 12.16 10.63
CA TYR A 171 -14.03 12.27 11.59
C TYR A 171 -15.39 12.36 10.90
N ALA A 172 -15.52 13.18 9.85
CA ALA A 172 -16.78 13.31 9.12
C ALA A 172 -17.19 11.97 8.49
N LEU A 173 -16.23 11.25 7.92
CA LEU A 173 -16.43 9.91 7.38
C LEU A 173 -16.82 8.89 8.47
N LEU A 174 -16.08 8.85 9.58
CA LEU A 174 -16.35 7.94 10.68
C LEU A 174 -17.74 8.18 11.28
N ASN A 175 -18.17 9.44 11.41
CA ASN A 175 -19.51 9.78 11.89
C ASN A 175 -20.58 9.26 10.93
N ALA A 176 -20.43 9.44 9.61
CA ALA A 176 -21.37 8.86 8.64
C ALA A 176 -21.42 7.32 8.70
N ILE A 177 -20.28 6.66 8.93
CA ILE A 177 -20.20 5.20 9.08
C ILE A 177 -20.88 4.72 10.37
N LYS A 178 -20.82 5.50 11.46
CA LYS A 178 -21.45 5.14 12.74
C LYS A 178 -22.98 5.05 12.64
N GLU A 179 -23.59 5.82 11.76
CA GLU A 179 -25.04 5.78 11.48
C GLU A 179 -25.48 4.52 10.72
N LEU A 180 -24.54 3.74 10.15
CA LEU A 180 -24.87 2.48 9.48
C LEU A 180 -25.11 1.37 10.51
N PRO A 181 -25.91 0.33 10.17
CA PRO A 181 -25.96 -0.91 10.94
C PRO A 181 -24.56 -1.51 11.14
N LYS A 182 -24.37 -2.28 12.24
CA LYS A 182 -23.05 -2.83 12.60
C LYS A 182 -22.48 -3.75 11.52
N ASP A 183 -23.35 -4.54 10.90
CA ASP A 183 -23.10 -5.55 9.87
C ASP A 183 -23.30 -5.03 8.44
N TYR A 184 -23.48 -3.71 8.24
CA TYR A 184 -23.66 -3.14 6.91
C TYR A 184 -22.38 -3.23 6.07
N ASP A 185 -22.50 -3.64 4.82
CA ASP A 185 -21.37 -3.68 3.88
C ASP A 185 -21.10 -2.32 3.28
N TYR A 186 -19.83 -1.90 3.35
CA TYR A 186 -19.37 -0.70 2.69
C TYR A 186 -17.91 -0.78 2.29
N ILE A 187 -17.52 0.06 1.33
CA ILE A 187 -16.14 0.21 0.87
C ILE A 187 -15.75 1.67 1.06
N ILE A 188 -14.63 1.92 1.72
CA ILE A 188 -14.03 3.25 1.77
C ILE A 188 -12.89 3.28 0.77
N LEU A 189 -12.92 4.20 -0.18
CA LEU A 189 -11.85 4.33 -1.17
C LEU A 189 -11.62 5.77 -1.59
N GLY A 190 -10.59 6.00 -2.40
CA GLY A 190 -10.28 7.30 -2.97
C GLY A 190 -8.85 7.73 -2.70
N ASP A 191 -8.57 8.99 -3.01
CA ASP A 191 -7.29 9.65 -2.72
C ASP A 191 -7.35 10.32 -1.33
N PHE A 192 -6.79 9.66 -0.33
CA PHE A 192 -6.73 10.15 1.05
C PHE A 192 -5.60 11.16 1.26
N ASN A 193 -4.69 11.33 0.29
CA ASN A 193 -3.44 12.06 0.47
C ASN A 193 -2.65 11.65 1.74
N SER A 194 -2.89 10.42 2.22
CA SER A 194 -2.25 9.79 3.37
C SER A 194 -1.81 8.40 2.93
N ASN A 195 -0.60 8.01 3.31
CA ASN A 195 -0.12 6.66 3.09
C ASN A 195 -0.85 5.67 4.00
N TYR A 196 -0.93 4.40 3.59
CA TYR A 196 -1.54 3.35 4.41
C TYR A 196 -0.94 3.25 5.82
N ASN A 197 0.34 3.63 5.99
CA ASN A 197 1.08 3.64 7.25
C ASN A 197 1.45 5.07 7.73
N GLU A 198 0.61 6.06 7.46
CA GLU A 198 0.89 7.48 7.79
C GLU A 198 1.36 7.67 9.25
N LYS A 199 0.82 6.93 10.21
CA LYS A 199 1.23 6.99 11.64
C LYS A 199 2.71 6.71 11.87
N GLU A 200 3.33 5.89 11.02
CA GLU A 200 4.74 5.53 11.14
C GLU A 200 5.63 6.64 10.59
N THR A 201 5.13 7.39 9.59
CA THR A 201 5.89 8.40 8.86
C THR A 201 5.67 9.81 9.38
N LEU A 202 4.47 10.14 9.86
CA LEU A 202 4.08 11.51 10.24
C LEU A 202 4.97 12.09 11.35
N LYS A 203 5.36 11.28 12.33
CA LYS A 203 6.24 11.70 13.43
C LYS A 203 7.60 12.28 12.97
N PHE A 204 8.01 11.95 11.74
CA PHE A 204 9.26 12.43 11.14
C PHE A 204 9.06 13.67 10.24
N ASP A 205 7.81 14.07 9.96
CA ASP A 205 7.48 15.22 9.13
C ASP A 205 6.98 16.38 9.99
N LYS A 206 7.91 17.26 10.39
CA LYS A 206 7.62 18.40 11.28
C LYS A 206 6.69 19.44 10.66
N LEU A 207 6.64 19.55 9.32
CA LEU A 207 5.79 20.52 8.65
C LEU A 207 4.34 20.03 8.57
N LEU A 208 4.17 18.72 8.40
CA LEU A 208 2.88 18.07 8.29
C LEU A 208 2.21 17.81 9.65
N ASN A 209 3.02 17.51 10.67
CA ASN A 209 2.56 17.07 11.98
C ASN A 209 2.18 18.25 12.90
N ASP A 210 0.88 18.54 12.97
CA ASP A 210 0.26 19.45 13.93
C ASP A 210 -0.73 18.74 14.88
N SER A 211 -0.67 17.41 14.91
CA SER A 211 -1.67 16.54 15.55
C SER A 211 -1.06 15.59 16.58
N SER A 212 0.15 15.87 17.07
CA SER A 212 0.88 14.99 18.00
C SER A 212 1.02 13.55 17.47
N ALA A 213 1.28 13.43 16.17
CA ALA A 213 1.37 12.16 15.43
C ALA A 213 0.08 11.32 15.37
N ILE A 214 -1.07 11.88 15.75
CA ILE A 214 -2.39 11.29 15.46
C ILE A 214 -2.68 11.49 13.97
N THR A 215 -3.23 10.47 13.31
CA THR A 215 -3.53 10.47 11.88
C THR A 215 -4.99 10.20 11.58
N GLY A 216 -5.50 10.81 10.52
CA GLY A 216 -6.86 10.55 10.04
C GLY A 216 -7.04 9.10 9.58
N ILE A 217 -6.14 8.62 8.73
CA ILE A 217 -6.26 7.29 8.10
C ILE A 217 -6.04 6.12 9.07
N ASN A 218 -5.17 6.27 10.07
CA ASN A 218 -4.84 5.18 10.99
C ASN A 218 -5.56 5.23 12.31
N ASP A 219 -5.57 6.38 12.98
CA ASP A 219 -6.12 6.50 14.33
C ASP A 219 -7.62 6.80 14.30
N ILE A 220 -8.08 7.71 13.43
CA ILE A 220 -9.51 8.06 13.38
C ILE A 220 -10.33 7.01 12.63
N LEU A 221 -9.85 6.53 11.48
CA LEU A 221 -10.53 5.46 10.74
C LEU A 221 -10.31 4.07 11.33
N ASN A 222 -9.67 3.92 12.50
CA ASN A 222 -9.44 2.62 13.15
C ASN A 222 -8.81 1.57 12.22
N THR A 223 -7.87 1.97 11.36
CA THR A 223 -7.02 1.00 10.64
C THR A 223 -5.85 0.53 11.53
N THR A 224 -5.70 1.15 12.70
CA THR A 224 -4.92 0.60 13.81
C THR A 224 -5.70 0.58 15.12
N ILE A 225 -5.48 -0.44 15.95
CA ILE A 225 -6.02 -0.58 17.31
C ILE A 225 -4.87 -0.92 18.24
N LYS A 226 -4.82 -0.31 19.43
CA LYS A 226 -3.70 -0.46 20.40
C LYS A 226 -2.31 -0.24 19.77
N LYS A 227 -2.24 0.69 18.81
CA LYS A 227 -1.05 1.01 18.01
C LYS A 227 -0.60 -0.06 17.01
N GLU A 228 -1.34 -1.15 16.82
CA GLU A 228 -1.05 -2.18 15.82
C GLU A 228 -2.01 -2.06 14.62
N PHE A 229 -1.52 -2.36 13.42
CA PHE A 229 -2.37 -2.37 12.22
C PHE A 229 -3.35 -3.54 12.25
N ILE A 230 -4.58 -3.29 11.79
CA ILE A 230 -5.58 -4.36 11.66
C ILE A 230 -5.09 -5.39 10.63
N ASN A 231 -5.32 -6.65 10.96
CA ASN A 231 -4.98 -7.81 10.14
C ASN A 231 -6.26 -8.54 9.74
N LYS A 232 -6.27 -9.17 8.55
CA LYS A 232 -7.39 -10.00 8.10
C LYS A 232 -7.74 -11.14 9.06
N SER A 233 -6.78 -11.73 9.76
CA SER A 233 -7.08 -12.83 10.68
C SER A 233 -7.74 -12.35 11.98
N SER A 234 -7.32 -11.20 12.49
CA SER A 234 -7.81 -10.64 13.76
C SER A 234 -8.94 -9.62 13.61
N ILE A 235 -9.31 -9.23 12.37
CA ILE A 235 -10.36 -8.23 12.14
C ILE A 235 -11.72 -8.68 12.70
N LEU A 236 -12.03 -9.98 12.62
CA LEU A 236 -13.27 -10.55 13.15
C LEU A 236 -13.30 -10.58 14.69
N GLU A 237 -12.15 -10.50 15.35
CA GLU A 237 -12.03 -10.48 16.82
C GLU A 237 -12.24 -9.08 17.41
N GLN A 238 -12.30 -8.05 16.57
CA GLN A 238 -12.41 -6.66 17.04
C GLN A 238 -13.81 -6.38 17.59
N LYS A 239 -13.86 -5.96 18.86
CA LYS A 239 -15.11 -5.59 19.54
C LYS A 239 -15.70 -4.27 19.02
N GLN A 240 -14.83 -3.36 18.59
CA GLN A 240 -15.18 -2.06 18.03
C GLN A 240 -15.14 -2.08 16.50
N ARG A 241 -15.74 -1.07 15.84
CA ARG A 241 -15.58 -0.87 14.39
C ARG A 241 -14.09 -0.67 14.06
N ALA A 242 -13.56 -1.58 13.27
CA ALA A 242 -12.18 -1.59 12.79
C ALA A 242 -12.20 -1.74 11.27
N HIS A 243 -11.11 -1.30 10.62
CA HIS A 243 -11.01 -1.41 9.18
C HIS A 243 -9.66 -1.96 8.74
N TYR A 244 -9.70 -2.82 7.73
CA TYR A 244 -8.51 -3.38 7.09
C TYR A 244 -8.15 -2.57 5.85
N ASN A 245 -6.89 -2.13 5.75
CA ASN A 245 -6.39 -1.44 4.57
C ASN A 245 -5.76 -2.45 3.60
N LEU A 246 -6.25 -2.51 2.36
CA LEU A 246 -5.84 -3.53 1.39
C LEU A 246 -4.37 -3.44 0.96
N TRP A 247 -3.67 -2.33 1.20
CA TRP A 247 -2.23 -2.24 0.93
C TRP A 247 -1.40 -3.32 1.64
N PHE A 248 -1.87 -3.84 2.78
CA PHE A 248 -1.21 -4.94 3.49
C PHE A 248 -1.24 -6.28 2.76
N GLU A 249 -2.05 -6.42 1.71
CA GLU A 249 -2.04 -7.61 0.83
C GLU A 249 -0.85 -7.63 -0.12
N LEU A 250 -0.33 -6.46 -0.48
CA LEU A 250 0.83 -6.34 -1.36
C LEU A 250 2.13 -6.31 -0.55
N LYS A 251 3.19 -6.86 -1.14
CA LYS A 251 4.56 -6.71 -0.63
C LYS A 251 4.96 -5.24 -0.61
N TYR A 252 5.77 -4.85 0.37
CA TYR A 252 6.15 -3.45 0.59
C TYR A 252 6.62 -2.72 -0.68
N GLN A 253 7.48 -3.34 -1.50
CA GLN A 253 8.03 -2.73 -2.73
C GLN A 253 6.97 -2.45 -3.81
N ASP A 254 5.86 -3.18 -3.78
CA ASP A 254 4.74 -3.03 -4.72
C ASP A 254 3.69 -2.02 -4.25
N ARG A 255 3.82 -1.50 -3.01
CA ARG A 255 2.90 -0.53 -2.43
C ARG A 255 3.16 0.88 -2.96
N PHE A 256 2.53 1.23 -4.07
CA PHE A 256 2.40 2.61 -4.50
C PHE A 256 1.28 2.78 -5.53
N SER A 257 0.58 3.89 -5.44
CA SER A 257 -0.24 4.41 -6.53
C SER A 257 0.34 5.71 -7.10
N TYR A 258 1.32 6.31 -6.42
CA TYR A 258 1.92 7.59 -6.77
C TYR A 258 3.44 7.59 -6.52
N LYS A 259 4.18 8.42 -7.28
CA LYS A 259 5.61 8.65 -7.05
C LYS A 259 5.91 10.11 -6.75
N PHE A 260 6.18 10.42 -5.48
CA PHE A 260 6.58 11.76 -5.04
C PHE A 260 8.11 11.89 -5.01
N LYS A 261 8.71 12.74 -5.85
CA LYS A 261 10.18 12.91 -5.92
C LYS A 261 10.93 11.58 -6.05
N GLY A 262 10.40 10.68 -6.87
CA GLY A 262 10.90 9.32 -7.06
C GLY A 262 10.56 8.33 -5.93
N GLN A 263 9.92 8.79 -4.83
CA GLN A 263 9.52 7.94 -3.72
C GLN A 263 8.12 7.34 -3.90
N ASN A 264 7.99 6.03 -3.65
CA ASN A 264 6.69 5.35 -3.61
C ASN A 264 5.80 5.96 -2.54
N SER A 265 4.54 6.21 -2.88
CA SER A 265 3.51 6.74 -1.99
C SER A 265 2.17 6.07 -2.31
N THR A 266 1.30 6.01 -1.31
CA THR A 266 -0.01 5.32 -1.34
C THR A 266 -1.14 6.28 -0.97
N PRO A 267 -1.26 7.45 -1.64
CA PRO A 267 -2.35 8.39 -1.34
C PRO A 267 -3.72 7.75 -1.62
N ASP A 268 -3.81 6.89 -2.64
CA ASP A 268 -5.02 6.13 -2.95
C ASP A 268 -5.13 4.90 -2.04
N ASN A 269 -6.29 4.68 -1.43
CA ASN A 269 -6.51 3.53 -0.54
C ASN A 269 -7.85 2.85 -0.84
N ILE A 270 -7.93 1.55 -0.55
CA ILE A 270 -9.20 0.81 -0.40
C ILE A 270 -9.17 0.21 1.01
N ILE A 271 -10.16 0.56 1.82
CA ILE A 271 -10.27 0.23 3.24
C ILE A 271 -11.62 -0.44 3.48
N LEU A 272 -11.61 -1.61 4.10
CA LEU A 272 -12.77 -2.49 4.25
C LEU A 272 -13.17 -2.71 5.71
N PRO A 273 -14.47 -2.79 6.01
CA PRO A 273 -14.98 -3.07 7.36
C PRO A 273 -14.97 -4.56 7.69
N ILE A 274 -15.19 -4.86 8.97
CA ILE A 274 -15.34 -6.22 9.51
C ILE A 274 -16.41 -7.04 8.76
N SER A 275 -17.54 -6.42 8.38
CA SER A 275 -18.65 -7.08 7.68
C SER A 275 -18.24 -7.74 6.37
N MET A 276 -17.25 -7.18 5.66
CA MET A 276 -16.76 -7.78 4.41
C MET A 276 -15.87 -9.03 4.59
N PHE A 277 -15.67 -9.47 5.82
CA PHE A 277 -14.93 -10.67 6.20
C PHE A 277 -15.80 -11.71 6.93
N ASP A 278 -17.07 -11.41 7.21
CA ASP A 278 -17.95 -12.25 8.04
C ASP A 278 -18.74 -13.33 7.28
N LYS A 279 -18.62 -13.33 5.95
CA LYS A 279 -19.24 -14.28 5.00
C LYS A 279 -20.76 -14.20 4.84
N LYS A 280 -21.43 -13.17 5.35
CA LYS A 280 -22.91 -13.10 5.31
C LYS A 280 -23.45 -12.53 4.00
N ASN A 281 -22.88 -11.43 3.54
CA ASN A 281 -23.36 -10.67 2.39
C ASN A 281 -22.23 -10.55 1.34
N ILE A 282 -21.64 -9.37 1.19
CA ILE A 282 -20.52 -9.15 0.27
C ILE A 282 -19.22 -9.51 0.99
N SER A 283 -18.48 -10.47 0.43
CA SER A 283 -17.16 -10.84 0.90
C SER A 283 -16.08 -10.29 0.00
N TYR A 284 -14.99 -9.82 0.59
CA TYR A 284 -13.76 -9.52 -0.14
C TYR A 284 -13.14 -10.80 -0.73
N ILE A 285 -12.67 -10.74 -1.97
CA ILE A 285 -11.90 -11.82 -2.60
C ILE A 285 -10.44 -11.63 -2.24
N ASN A 286 -9.87 -12.56 -1.46
CA ASN A 286 -8.45 -12.52 -1.10
C ASN A 286 -7.54 -12.48 -2.32
N ASN A 287 -6.43 -11.75 -2.21
CA ASN A 287 -5.41 -11.63 -3.26
C ASN A 287 -5.93 -10.92 -4.54
N SER A 288 -7.07 -10.22 -4.46
CA SER A 288 -7.64 -9.47 -5.56
C SER A 288 -7.25 -7.98 -5.58
N PHE A 289 -6.62 -7.46 -4.52
CA PHE A 289 -6.15 -6.09 -4.49
C PHE A 289 -4.91 -5.93 -5.36
N LYS A 290 -4.93 -4.94 -6.26
CA LYS A 290 -3.83 -4.68 -7.19
C LYS A 290 -3.73 -3.22 -7.60
N VAL A 291 -2.52 -2.84 -7.98
CA VAL A 291 -2.24 -1.58 -8.68
C VAL A 291 -2.18 -1.87 -10.18
N PHE A 292 -2.98 -1.16 -10.96
CA PHE A 292 -2.97 -1.27 -12.42
C PHE A 292 -1.83 -0.43 -13.00
N LYS A 293 -0.78 -1.12 -13.46
CA LYS A 293 0.49 -0.50 -13.90
C LYS A 293 1.03 -1.10 -15.21
N PRO A 294 0.24 -1.13 -16.31
CA PRO A 294 0.74 -1.58 -17.61
C PRO A 294 1.89 -0.69 -18.10
N PRO A 295 2.75 -1.16 -19.02
CA PRO A 295 3.95 -0.44 -19.47
C PRO A 295 3.69 0.99 -19.95
N TYR A 296 2.51 1.27 -20.55
CA TYR A 296 2.18 2.61 -21.03
C TYR A 296 1.83 3.60 -19.90
N LEU A 297 1.48 3.12 -18.70
CA LEU A 297 1.28 3.95 -17.49
C LEU A 297 2.53 4.01 -16.64
N TYR A 298 3.29 2.91 -16.57
CA TYR A 298 4.46 2.80 -15.72
C TYR A 298 5.54 1.97 -16.40
N ASP A 299 6.67 2.61 -16.68
CA ASP A 299 7.84 1.99 -17.29
C ASP A 299 9.12 2.60 -16.69
N ASN A 300 10.20 1.82 -16.63
CA ASN A 300 11.51 2.29 -16.18
C ASN A 300 11.47 3.07 -14.85
N LYS A 301 10.69 2.56 -13.89
CA LYS A 301 10.48 3.15 -12.55
C LYS A 301 9.83 4.55 -12.58
N LYS A 302 9.18 4.96 -13.68
CA LYS A 302 8.52 6.27 -13.85
C LYS A 302 7.04 6.11 -14.23
N ILE A 303 6.19 6.97 -13.68
CA ILE A 303 4.78 7.08 -14.09
C ILE A 303 4.71 8.02 -15.29
N ASN A 304 4.04 7.59 -16.36
CA ASN A 304 3.80 8.36 -17.58
C ASN A 304 2.65 9.37 -17.37
N ARG A 305 2.88 10.38 -16.54
CA ARG A 305 1.90 11.43 -16.20
C ARG A 305 1.58 12.37 -17.36
N TRP A 306 0.46 13.07 -17.27
CA TRP A 306 0.09 14.10 -18.24
C TRP A 306 1.15 15.20 -18.29
N GLN A 307 1.60 15.55 -19.50
CA GLN A 307 2.70 16.50 -19.66
C GLN A 307 2.22 17.93 -19.87
N ILE A 308 2.67 18.81 -18.98
CA ILE A 308 2.54 20.26 -19.06
C ILE A 308 3.96 20.85 -18.97
N LYS A 309 4.32 21.73 -19.92
CA LYS A 309 5.62 22.44 -19.91
C LYS A 309 5.35 23.93 -20.02
N ASN A 310 5.84 24.71 -19.05
CA ASN A 310 5.62 26.16 -18.96
C ASN A 310 4.13 26.53 -19.00
N GLY A 311 3.28 25.79 -18.30
CA GLY A 311 1.82 25.98 -18.32
C GLY A 311 1.11 25.51 -19.60
N ILE A 312 1.84 24.92 -20.55
CA ILE A 312 1.28 24.51 -21.86
C ILE A 312 1.13 22.99 -21.93
N HIS A 313 -0.09 22.54 -22.22
CA HIS A 313 -0.47 21.13 -22.39
C HIS A 313 0.17 20.52 -23.64
N LYS A 314 0.77 19.33 -23.50
CA LYS A 314 1.47 18.63 -24.58
C LYS A 314 0.72 17.47 -25.23
N LYS A 315 -0.53 17.20 -24.81
CA LYS A 315 -1.39 16.14 -25.37
C LYS A 315 -0.81 14.72 -25.25
N VAL A 316 0.04 14.48 -24.25
CA VAL A 316 0.71 13.19 -24.02
C VAL A 316 0.72 12.85 -22.53
N GLY A 317 0.73 11.55 -22.23
CA GLY A 317 0.69 11.01 -20.87
C GLY A 317 -0.70 10.71 -20.34
N PHE A 318 -0.77 10.23 -19.10
CA PHE A 318 -1.98 9.74 -18.42
C PHE A 318 -2.19 10.50 -17.10
N SER A 319 -2.60 9.84 -16.02
CA SER A 319 -2.58 10.44 -14.67
C SER A 319 -1.20 10.24 -14.03
N ASP A 320 -0.82 11.10 -13.08
CA ASP A 320 0.31 10.85 -12.19
C ASP A 320 -0.02 9.85 -11.06
N HIS A 321 -1.29 9.46 -10.93
CA HIS A 321 -1.74 8.32 -10.11
C HIS A 321 -1.91 7.06 -10.95
N LEU A 322 -1.71 5.90 -10.33
CA LEU A 322 -2.02 4.59 -10.86
C LEU A 322 -3.34 4.09 -10.25
N PRO A 323 -4.27 3.55 -11.05
CA PRO A 323 -5.52 3.01 -10.53
C PRO A 323 -5.28 1.84 -9.55
N ILE A 324 -6.06 1.80 -8.47
CA ILE A 324 -6.10 0.64 -7.58
C ILE A 324 -7.45 -0.05 -7.69
N SER A 325 -7.47 -1.38 -7.61
CA SER A 325 -8.69 -2.18 -7.75
C SER A 325 -8.75 -3.33 -6.76
N ALA A 326 -9.96 -3.72 -6.37
CA ALA A 326 -10.28 -4.87 -5.54
C ALA A 326 -11.52 -5.59 -6.05
N SER A 327 -11.65 -6.89 -5.79
CA SER A 327 -12.80 -7.71 -6.19
C SER A 327 -13.53 -8.30 -5.00
N PHE A 328 -14.82 -8.50 -5.17
CA PHE A 328 -15.78 -8.88 -4.14
C PHE A 328 -16.76 -9.89 -4.70
N LYS A 329 -17.36 -10.70 -3.84
CA LYS A 329 -18.33 -11.72 -4.23
C LYS A 329 -19.43 -11.92 -3.21
N ILE A 330 -20.52 -12.52 -3.65
CA ILE A 330 -21.63 -12.93 -2.78
C ILE A 330 -21.32 -14.35 -2.29
N SER A 331 -20.84 -14.47 -1.05
CA SER A 331 -20.42 -15.69 -0.28
C SER A 331 -19.88 -16.89 -1.11
N ASN A 332 -18.59 -17.26 -1.03
CA ASN A 332 -17.94 -18.01 0.06
C ASN A 332 -16.49 -17.54 0.28
N PHE A 333 -16.07 -17.22 1.50
CA PHE A 333 -14.65 -16.94 1.79
C PHE A 333 -13.83 -18.23 1.85
N GLU A 334 -12.82 -18.32 0.99
CA GLU A 334 -11.73 -19.29 1.12
C GLU A 334 -10.72 -18.74 2.11
N LYS A 335 -10.66 -19.35 3.29
CA LYS A 335 -9.54 -19.15 4.21
C LYS A 335 -8.38 -19.97 3.64
N ILE A 336 -7.36 -19.29 3.11
CA ILE A 336 -6.12 -19.95 2.76
C ILE A 336 -5.35 -20.10 4.05
N GLU A 337 -5.30 -21.31 4.61
CA GLU A 337 -4.37 -21.58 5.71
C GLU A 337 -2.95 -21.53 5.16
N GLN A 338 -2.21 -20.49 5.55
CA GLN A 338 -0.79 -20.42 5.28
C GLN A 338 -0.03 -21.14 6.40
N ASN A 339 0.62 -22.23 6.03
CA ASN A 339 1.56 -22.93 6.90
C ASN A 339 2.93 -22.28 6.80
N TYR A 340 3.33 -21.56 7.85
CA TYR A 340 4.66 -20.98 8.00
C TYR A 340 5.53 -21.96 8.79
N SER A 341 6.68 -22.35 8.23
CA SER A 341 7.62 -23.27 8.90
C SER A 341 9.05 -22.74 8.95
N LYS A 342 9.39 -21.84 8.03
CA LYS A 342 10.75 -21.30 7.87
C LYS A 342 10.72 -19.78 7.82
N ILE A 343 11.86 -19.15 8.14
CA ILE A 343 12.04 -17.70 8.02
C ILE A 343 11.71 -17.22 6.60
N SER A 344 12.03 -18.00 5.57
CA SER A 344 11.68 -17.68 4.17
C SER A 344 10.18 -17.49 3.95
N ASP A 345 9.32 -18.16 4.71
CA ASP A 345 7.87 -18.04 4.57
C ASP A 345 7.38 -16.67 5.06
N LEU A 346 8.08 -16.06 6.02
CA LEU A 346 7.76 -14.72 6.53
C LEU A 346 7.84 -13.64 5.45
N TYR A 347 8.67 -13.84 4.43
CA TYR A 347 8.83 -12.89 3.32
C TYR A 347 7.74 -13.02 2.24
N LYS A 348 6.84 -14.00 2.37
CA LYS A 348 5.71 -14.21 1.43
C LYS A 348 4.47 -13.39 1.82
N THR A 349 4.33 -13.04 3.09
CA THR A 349 3.21 -12.26 3.63
C THR A 349 3.71 -10.98 4.28
N SER A 350 2.88 -9.94 4.35
CA SER A 350 3.23 -8.71 5.08
C SER A 350 2.73 -8.67 6.52
N GLN A 351 1.73 -9.49 6.87
CA GLN A 351 1.24 -9.66 8.24
C GLN A 351 0.99 -11.15 8.54
N LEU A 352 1.21 -11.58 9.79
CA LEU A 352 0.96 -12.98 10.19
C LEU A 352 -0.51 -13.22 10.47
N GLU A 353 -1.12 -14.20 9.81
CA GLU A 353 -2.50 -14.58 10.12
C GLU A 353 -2.63 -15.34 11.45
N GLN A 354 -1.58 -16.05 11.86
CA GLN A 354 -1.52 -16.80 13.10
C GLN A 354 -0.09 -16.80 13.66
N GLU A 355 0.04 -17.02 14.97
CA GLU A 355 1.35 -17.25 15.58
C GLU A 355 1.98 -18.52 14.99
N PHE A 356 3.30 -18.55 14.86
CA PHE A 356 4.00 -19.75 14.38
C PHE A 356 5.36 -19.93 15.05
N ASP A 357 5.82 -21.18 15.11
CA ASP A 357 7.03 -21.54 15.81
C ASP A 357 8.21 -21.67 14.84
N LEU A 358 9.18 -20.76 14.97
CA LEU A 358 10.50 -20.92 14.36
C LEU A 358 11.33 -21.89 15.19
N LYS A 359 11.92 -22.88 14.54
CA LYS A 359 12.81 -23.86 15.17
C LYS A 359 14.26 -23.60 14.79
N GLN A 360 15.16 -23.78 15.75
CA GLN A 360 16.61 -23.76 15.55
C GLN A 360 17.17 -22.47 14.93
N ALA A 361 16.55 -21.32 15.18
CA ALA A 361 17.01 -20.03 14.68
C ALA A 361 18.27 -19.56 15.45
N VAL A 362 19.39 -19.38 14.74
CA VAL A 362 20.67 -18.97 15.30
C VAL A 362 20.81 -17.46 15.28
N VAL A 363 21.22 -16.86 16.39
CA VAL A 363 21.55 -15.43 16.45
C VAL A 363 22.92 -15.19 15.81
N ILE A 364 22.94 -14.65 14.61
CA ILE A 364 24.15 -14.44 13.80
C ILE A 364 24.74 -13.04 13.98
N TYR A 365 23.93 -12.10 14.46
CA TYR A 365 24.35 -10.75 14.80
C TYR A 365 23.57 -10.22 16.00
N LYS A 366 24.24 -9.47 16.87
CA LYS A 366 23.65 -8.87 18.07
C LYS A 366 24.13 -7.43 18.24
N ASN A 367 23.19 -6.50 18.43
CA ASN A 367 23.49 -5.11 18.76
C ASN A 367 22.54 -4.62 19.85
N LYS A 368 23.02 -4.45 21.09
CA LYS A 368 22.28 -3.97 22.29
C LYS A 368 20.83 -4.48 22.39
N ASP A 369 19.89 -3.81 21.74
CA ASP A 369 18.45 -4.11 21.79
C ASP A 369 17.90 -4.85 20.57
N SER A 370 18.71 -5.19 19.58
CA SER A 370 18.29 -5.92 18.38
C SER A 370 19.18 -7.13 18.09
N ALA A 371 18.66 -8.05 17.30
CA ALA A 371 19.39 -9.21 16.82
C ALA A 371 19.03 -9.52 15.36
N ILE A 372 19.91 -10.23 14.66
CA ILE A 372 19.57 -10.90 13.40
C ILE A 372 19.69 -12.38 13.66
N ILE A 373 18.62 -13.11 13.34
CA ILE A 373 18.58 -14.57 13.41
C ILE A 373 18.59 -15.17 12.02
N LYS A 374 19.08 -16.40 11.89
CA LYS A 374 19.07 -17.19 10.65
C LYS A 374 18.83 -18.66 10.95
N GLN A 375 18.02 -19.30 10.11
CA GLN A 375 17.91 -20.76 10.08
C GLN A 375 18.92 -21.30 9.07
N GLU A 376 19.53 -22.44 9.39
CA GLU A 376 20.46 -23.15 8.50
C GLU A 376 19.81 -23.42 7.13
N ASP A 377 20.57 -23.22 6.05
CA ASP A 377 20.11 -23.31 4.65
C ASP A 377 18.81 -22.53 4.34
N ASN A 378 18.57 -21.45 5.08
CA ASN A 378 17.43 -20.59 4.91
C ASN A 378 17.82 -19.11 5.07
N ARG A 379 16.82 -18.25 5.28
CA ARG A 379 16.98 -16.81 5.33
C ARG A 379 17.28 -16.30 6.73
N ALA A 380 17.95 -15.16 6.78
CA ALA A 380 18.03 -14.33 7.96
C ALA A 380 16.78 -13.44 8.12
N ILE A 381 16.50 -12.98 9.34
CA ILE A 381 15.50 -11.95 9.64
C ILE A 381 15.93 -11.12 10.85
N PHE A 382 15.62 -9.82 10.81
CA PHE A 382 15.87 -8.89 11.91
C PHE A 382 14.81 -9.04 13.01
N ILE A 383 15.24 -8.94 14.26
CA ILE A 383 14.37 -8.89 15.44
C ILE A 383 14.62 -7.58 16.16
N TYR A 384 13.58 -6.76 16.25
CA TYR A 384 13.58 -5.54 17.05
C TYR A 384 13.30 -5.87 18.52
N LYS A 385 13.89 -5.12 19.46
CA LYS A 385 13.70 -5.31 20.92
C LYS A 385 13.95 -6.75 21.40
N ALA A 386 15.12 -7.28 21.06
CA ALA A 386 15.62 -8.58 21.49
C ALA A 386 16.84 -8.47 22.42
N PRO A 387 16.72 -7.86 23.62
CA PRO A 387 17.85 -7.69 24.53
C PRO A 387 18.35 -9.03 25.10
N TYR A 388 17.46 -10.00 25.29
CA TYR A 388 17.77 -11.28 25.96
C TYR A 388 18.38 -12.34 25.03
N LEU A 389 18.35 -12.14 23.71
CA LEU A 389 18.98 -13.07 22.76
C LEU A 389 20.51 -12.92 22.81
N LYS A 390 21.23 -14.04 22.77
CA LYS A 390 22.71 -14.06 22.86
C LYS A 390 23.31 -14.44 21.51
N LEU A 391 24.36 -13.74 21.10
CA LEU A 391 25.11 -14.06 19.88
C LEU A 391 25.58 -15.53 19.91
N ALA A 392 25.49 -16.21 18.76
CA ALA A 392 25.85 -17.61 18.57
C ALA A 392 24.99 -18.64 19.33
N TYR A 393 23.86 -18.26 19.93
CA TYR A 393 22.90 -19.22 20.47
C TYR A 393 21.79 -19.52 19.47
N SER A 394 21.34 -20.77 19.44
CA SER A 394 20.17 -21.23 18.69
C SER A 394 18.94 -21.24 19.59
N TYR A 395 17.78 -20.85 19.04
CA TYR A 395 16.52 -20.73 19.75
C TYR A 395 15.36 -21.34 18.96
N ASP A 396 14.39 -21.87 19.69
CA ASP A 396 13.03 -22.03 19.18
C ASP A 396 12.21 -20.84 19.67
N LEU A 397 11.60 -20.10 18.75
CA LEU A 397 10.87 -18.87 19.02
C LEU A 397 9.45 -18.99 18.51
N ARG A 398 8.48 -18.59 19.33
CA ARG A 398 7.11 -18.34 18.86
C ARG A 398 7.02 -16.92 18.36
N VAL A 399 6.80 -16.74 17.06
CA VAL A 399 6.62 -15.44 16.44
C VAL A 399 5.15 -15.08 16.49
N LYS A 400 4.85 -13.94 17.11
CA LYS A 400 3.48 -13.45 17.32
C LYS A 400 3.08 -12.43 16.26
N SER A 401 4.01 -11.56 15.88
CA SER A 401 3.78 -10.59 14.81
C SER A 401 5.07 -10.25 14.06
N ILE A 402 4.89 -9.84 12.81
CA ILE A 402 5.92 -9.31 11.93
C ILE A 402 5.46 -7.95 11.40
N ASN A 403 6.42 -7.11 11.02
CA ASN A 403 6.12 -5.88 10.31
C ASN A 403 7.22 -5.56 9.28
N GLU A 404 7.05 -4.46 8.55
CA GLU A 404 7.97 -3.97 7.52
C GLU A 404 8.34 -2.51 7.79
N PHE A 405 9.27 -2.28 8.72
CA PHE A 405 9.67 -0.94 9.13
C PHE A 405 10.50 -0.25 8.02
N PHE A 406 9.89 0.71 7.33
CA PHE A 406 10.46 1.30 6.10
C PHE A 406 10.88 0.23 5.07
N GLY A 407 10.16 -0.89 5.03
CA GLY A 407 10.41 -2.01 4.13
C GLY A 407 11.47 -3.01 4.61
N LEU A 408 12.13 -2.77 5.75
CA LEU A 408 12.91 -3.80 6.44
C LEU A 408 11.95 -4.79 7.11
N LYS A 409 11.96 -6.04 6.65
CA LYS A 409 11.19 -7.13 7.23
C LYS A 409 11.74 -7.48 8.59
N GLN A 410 10.90 -7.48 9.61
CA GLN A 410 11.34 -7.82 10.96
C GLN A 410 10.26 -8.53 11.77
N ILE A 411 10.71 -9.30 12.76
CA ILE A 411 9.87 -9.80 13.84
C ILE A 411 9.70 -8.68 14.85
N GLU A 412 8.43 -8.36 15.15
CA GLU A 412 8.07 -7.29 16.09
C GLU A 412 7.81 -7.86 17.49
N ASN A 413 6.96 -8.89 17.58
CA ASN A 413 6.64 -9.57 18.84
C ASN A 413 6.95 -11.07 18.74
N PHE A 414 7.64 -11.60 19.75
CA PHE A 414 7.96 -13.02 19.85
C PHE A 414 8.10 -13.45 21.32
N SER A 415 8.11 -14.76 21.56
CA SER A 415 8.48 -15.36 22.84
C SER A 415 9.42 -16.53 22.63
N THR A 416 10.37 -16.71 23.55
CA THR A 416 11.27 -17.85 23.53
C THR A 416 10.52 -19.10 24.00
N ILE A 417 10.53 -20.15 23.19
CA ILE A 417 10.03 -21.47 23.57
C ILE A 417 11.18 -22.25 24.22
N LYS A 418 12.33 -22.26 23.57
CA LYS A 418 13.50 -23.03 24.00
C LYS A 418 14.79 -22.34 23.60
N VAL A 419 15.78 -22.36 24.50
CA VAL A 419 17.17 -22.11 24.15
C VAL A 419 17.80 -23.46 23.84
N ASN A 420 18.35 -23.61 22.63
CA ASN A 420 18.97 -24.84 22.18
C ASN A 420 20.44 -24.86 22.61
N LYS A 421 21.38 -24.83 21.66
CA LYS A 421 22.82 -24.89 21.91
C LYS A 421 23.52 -23.60 21.48
N LYS A 422 24.72 -23.38 22.04
CA LYS A 422 25.69 -22.43 21.49
C LYS A 422 26.37 -23.07 20.28
N ILE A 423 26.40 -22.34 19.18
CA ILE A 423 27.07 -22.69 17.92
C ILE A 423 28.53 -22.25 18.04
N LYS A 424 29.46 -23.14 17.67
CA LYS A 424 30.91 -22.88 17.77
C LYS A 424 31.39 -21.88 16.71
N GLU A 425 30.91 -22.04 15.47
CA GLU A 425 31.34 -21.23 14.33
C GLU A 425 30.15 -20.64 13.59
N LEU A 426 30.18 -19.32 13.34
CA LEU A 426 29.11 -18.60 12.64
C LEU A 426 29.39 -18.42 11.14
N ASN A 427 30.59 -18.74 10.66
CA ASN A 427 30.97 -18.56 9.25
C ASN A 427 29.97 -19.21 8.25
N PRO A 428 29.43 -20.42 8.50
CA PRO A 428 28.43 -21.02 7.60
C PRO A 428 27.12 -20.23 7.49
N TYR A 429 26.83 -19.35 8.46
CA TYR A 429 25.61 -18.56 8.47
C TYR A 429 25.76 -17.21 7.78
N TYR A 430 27.00 -16.75 7.54
CA TYR A 430 27.26 -15.46 6.93
C TYR A 430 27.24 -15.54 5.40
N LEU A 431 26.81 -14.45 4.78
CA LEU A 431 26.84 -14.29 3.33
C LEU A 431 28.18 -13.69 2.94
N LYS A 432 28.83 -14.23 1.91
CA LYS A 432 30.02 -13.62 1.34
C LYS A 432 29.64 -12.70 0.18
N VAL A 433 30.48 -11.72 -0.10
CA VAL A 433 30.21 -10.75 -1.18
C VAL A 433 30.21 -11.44 -2.54
N GLU A 434 31.03 -12.47 -2.72
CA GLU A 434 31.18 -13.23 -3.95
C GLU A 434 29.89 -14.01 -4.31
N ASP A 435 29.05 -14.31 -3.31
CA ASP A 435 27.78 -15.03 -3.48
C ASP A 435 26.62 -14.11 -3.92
N ILE A 436 26.88 -12.82 -4.11
CA ILE A 436 25.88 -11.81 -4.46
C ILE A 436 25.98 -11.43 -5.94
N ASN A 437 24.97 -11.87 -6.70
CA ASN A 437 24.84 -11.50 -8.11
C ASN A 437 24.34 -10.07 -8.29
N ASN A 438 23.39 -9.64 -7.44
CA ASN A 438 22.79 -8.31 -7.50
C ASN A 438 22.30 -7.88 -6.11
N PHE A 439 22.90 -6.83 -5.55
CA PHE A 439 22.49 -6.27 -4.26
C PHE A 439 21.06 -5.73 -4.23
N GLU A 440 20.44 -5.40 -5.37
CA GLU A 440 19.04 -4.99 -5.39
C GLU A 440 18.06 -6.17 -5.17
N ASP A 441 18.53 -7.42 -5.21
CA ASP A 441 17.70 -8.60 -4.98
C ASP A 441 17.32 -8.74 -3.49
N LEU A 442 16.02 -8.61 -3.22
CA LEU A 442 15.46 -8.66 -1.87
C LEU A 442 15.60 -10.02 -1.18
N LYS A 443 16.03 -11.07 -1.89
CA LYS A 443 16.36 -12.36 -1.25
C LYS A 443 17.51 -12.23 -0.24
N TYR A 444 18.39 -11.25 -0.41
CA TYR A 444 19.52 -10.99 0.48
C TYR A 444 19.17 -10.08 1.66
N GLN A 445 17.95 -9.54 1.73
CA GLN A 445 17.53 -8.70 2.85
C GLN A 445 17.65 -9.47 4.19
N ASN A 446 18.14 -8.77 5.20
CA ASN A 446 18.50 -9.23 6.55
C ASN A 446 19.72 -10.14 6.65
N GLU A 447 20.36 -10.52 5.54
CA GLU A 447 21.61 -11.28 5.60
C GLU A 447 22.75 -10.41 6.16
N VAL A 448 23.76 -11.07 6.72
CA VAL A 448 24.96 -10.43 7.27
C VAL A 448 26.14 -10.78 6.38
N LEU A 449 26.68 -9.75 5.71
CA LEU A 449 27.92 -9.80 4.96
C LEU A 449 29.11 -9.77 5.89
N VAL A 450 30.17 -10.47 5.52
CA VAL A 450 31.41 -10.48 6.28
C VAL A 450 32.65 -10.39 5.40
N ASN A 451 33.72 -9.86 6.01
CA ASN A 451 35.10 -9.93 5.54
C ASN A 451 35.32 -9.49 4.09
N PHE A 452 35.10 -8.21 3.79
CA PHE A 452 35.40 -7.65 2.48
C PHE A 452 36.00 -6.25 2.59
N GLU A 453 36.86 -5.90 1.64
CA GLU A 453 37.40 -4.54 1.51
C GLU A 453 36.49 -3.68 0.65
N ALA A 454 36.36 -2.41 1.00
CA ALA A 454 35.62 -1.44 0.21
C ALA A 454 36.20 -0.03 0.34
N LEU A 455 36.05 0.77 -0.73
CA LEU A 455 36.23 2.21 -0.67
C LEU A 455 34.94 2.86 -0.17
N TYR A 456 35.02 3.58 0.94
CA TYR A 456 33.93 4.45 1.40
C TYR A 456 33.99 5.80 0.68
N LYS A 457 32.96 6.08 -0.12
CA LYS A 457 32.83 7.33 -0.88
C LYS A 457 31.36 7.74 -1.03
N ASP A 458 31.04 9.00 -0.75
CA ASP A 458 29.70 9.58 -0.95
C ASP A 458 28.57 8.74 -0.32
N LYS A 459 28.77 8.28 0.92
CA LYS A 459 27.83 7.41 1.65
C LYS A 459 27.57 6.06 0.97
N LYS A 460 28.52 5.59 0.16
CA LYS A 460 28.50 4.28 -0.49
C LYS A 460 29.78 3.51 -0.18
N LEU A 461 29.67 2.19 -0.27
CA LEU A 461 30.82 1.30 -0.34
C LEU A 461 30.98 0.86 -1.80
N GLU A 462 32.19 1.02 -2.32
CA GLU A 462 32.59 0.60 -3.66
C GLU A 462 33.57 -0.58 -3.54
N PHE A 463 33.21 -1.72 -4.13
CA PHE A 463 34.00 -2.96 -4.13
C PHE A 463 33.56 -3.82 -5.32
N ASN A 464 34.45 -4.62 -5.91
CA ASN A 464 34.16 -5.55 -7.02
C ASN A 464 33.34 -4.92 -8.18
N ASN A 465 33.65 -3.67 -8.57
CA ASN A 465 32.90 -2.88 -9.58
C ASN A 465 31.42 -2.59 -9.23
N GLN A 466 31.01 -2.86 -7.99
CA GLN A 466 29.68 -2.59 -7.48
C GLN A 466 29.71 -1.42 -6.49
N LYS A 467 28.55 -0.75 -6.34
CA LYS A 467 28.38 0.36 -5.39
C LYS A 467 27.08 0.17 -4.64
N ILE A 468 27.14 0.16 -3.31
CA ILE A 468 25.96 0.04 -2.45
C ILE A 468 25.92 1.18 -1.42
N LYS A 469 24.73 1.69 -1.12
CA LYS A 469 24.56 2.67 -0.05
C LYS A 469 24.94 2.05 1.29
N VAL A 470 25.58 2.83 2.16
CA VAL A 470 25.91 2.39 3.51
C VAL A 470 25.43 3.42 4.53
N TYR A 471 24.92 2.90 5.65
CA TYR A 471 24.55 3.68 6.81
C TYR A 471 25.35 3.20 8.02
N PHE A 472 26.23 4.07 8.50
CA PHE A 472 26.93 3.88 9.76
C PHE A 472 26.07 4.42 10.90
N LYS A 473 25.66 3.55 11.82
CA LYS A 473 24.87 3.98 12.98
C LYS A 473 25.69 4.87 13.91
N ASN A 474 26.98 4.55 14.07
CA ASN A 474 27.98 5.31 14.83
C ASN A 474 29.32 5.26 14.09
N HIS A 475 30.22 6.22 14.38
CA HIS A 475 31.61 6.24 13.90
C HIS A 475 31.77 6.15 12.38
N ILE A 476 31.38 7.21 11.68
CA ILE A 476 31.48 7.28 10.21
C ILE A 476 32.95 7.51 9.79
N PRO A 477 33.53 6.71 8.88
CA PRO A 477 34.85 6.97 8.31
C PRO A 477 34.90 8.32 7.59
N LYS A 478 36.11 8.88 7.46
CA LYS A 478 36.31 10.01 6.53
C LYS A 478 36.04 9.54 5.10
N ASP A 479 35.50 10.43 4.28
CA ASP A 479 35.23 10.14 2.87
C ASP A 479 36.53 9.79 2.11
N ASN A 480 36.42 8.97 1.08
CA ASN A 480 37.53 8.42 0.29
C ASN A 480 38.55 7.59 1.10
N LYS A 481 38.09 6.86 2.12
CA LYS A 481 38.91 5.91 2.88
C LYS A 481 38.60 4.47 2.51
N ARG A 482 39.65 3.64 2.40
CA ARG A 482 39.49 2.19 2.33
C ARG A 482 39.17 1.66 3.72
N ILE A 483 38.22 0.74 3.78
CA ILE A 483 37.83 0.08 5.01
C ILE A 483 37.76 -1.42 4.78
N PHE A 484 38.12 -2.18 5.81
CA PHE A 484 37.84 -3.60 5.90
C PHE A 484 36.53 -3.77 6.66
N VAL A 485 35.50 -4.25 6.00
CA VAL A 485 34.19 -4.51 6.62
C VAL A 485 34.22 -5.92 7.18
N LYS A 486 34.19 -6.03 8.51
CA LYS A 486 34.10 -7.31 9.21
C LYS A 486 32.68 -7.85 9.18
N LYS A 487 31.69 -6.98 9.43
CA LYS A 487 30.26 -7.34 9.40
C LYS A 487 29.42 -6.18 8.86
N ALA A 488 28.49 -6.47 7.96
CA ALA A 488 27.50 -5.51 7.50
C ALA A 488 26.14 -6.17 7.31
N HIS A 489 25.08 -5.55 7.82
CA HIS A 489 23.71 -6.02 7.64
C HIS A 489 23.15 -5.49 6.31
N ILE A 490 22.69 -6.38 5.44
CA ILE A 490 21.94 -6.01 4.23
C ILE A 490 20.51 -5.61 4.62
N ALA A 491 20.28 -4.32 4.77
CA ALA A 491 18.99 -3.77 5.13
C ALA A 491 18.25 -3.23 3.90
N TYR A 492 16.94 -3.00 4.07
CA TYR A 492 16.13 -2.27 3.12
C TYR A 492 15.56 -1.03 3.80
N PHE A 493 15.70 0.13 3.18
CA PHE A 493 15.14 1.36 3.70
C PHE A 493 14.45 2.15 2.60
N LYS A 494 13.14 2.28 2.78
CA LYS A 494 12.17 2.84 1.84
C LYS A 494 12.16 2.09 0.51
N GLN A 495 13.14 2.31 -0.35
CA GLN A 495 13.19 1.71 -1.69
C GLN A 495 14.59 1.26 -2.10
N TYR A 496 15.55 1.35 -1.18
CA TYR A 496 16.93 1.08 -1.47
C TYR A 496 17.41 -0.02 -0.54
N VAL A 497 18.06 -1.03 -1.14
CA VAL A 497 18.96 -1.88 -0.37
C VAL A 497 20.16 -1.03 0.06
N GLN A 498 20.56 -1.20 1.31
CA GLN A 498 21.71 -0.53 1.88
C GLN A 498 22.39 -1.44 2.90
N LEU A 499 23.68 -1.24 3.11
CA LEU A 499 24.41 -1.87 4.19
C LEU A 499 24.26 -1.04 5.46
N ILE A 500 24.03 -1.69 6.59
CA ILE A 500 24.09 -1.06 7.91
C ILE A 500 25.31 -1.60 8.65
N ILE A 501 26.17 -0.68 9.06
CA ILE A 501 27.29 -0.93 9.96
C ILE A 501 26.89 -0.34 11.31
N TYR A 502 26.72 -1.19 12.32
CA TYR A 502 26.07 -0.80 13.56
C TYR A 502 27.06 -0.29 14.61
N SER A 503 28.31 -0.79 14.60
CA SER A 503 29.32 -0.41 15.59
C SER A 503 30.70 -0.21 14.96
N LYS A 504 31.64 0.30 15.76
CA LYS A 504 33.04 0.48 15.33
C LYS A 504 33.75 -0.87 15.18
N GLU A 505 33.34 -1.90 15.92
CA GLU A 505 33.95 -3.24 15.81
C GLU A 505 33.57 -3.95 14.50
N ASP A 506 32.58 -3.45 13.77
CA ASP A 506 32.11 -4.04 12.51
C ASP A 506 33.02 -3.68 11.31
N PHE A 507 33.96 -2.74 11.45
CA PHE A 507 34.89 -2.36 10.38
C PHE A 507 36.21 -1.80 10.91
N GLU A 508 37.23 -1.78 10.05
CA GLU A 508 38.52 -1.14 10.30
C GLU A 508 38.89 -0.21 9.14
N ILE A 509 39.56 0.90 9.42
CA ILE A 509 40.10 1.76 8.36
C ILE A 509 41.44 1.18 7.93
N ILE A 510 41.60 0.94 6.64
CA ILE A 510 42.84 0.47 6.04
C ILE A 510 43.57 1.69 5.48
N ASN A 511 44.88 1.76 5.71
CA ASN A 511 45.72 2.85 5.20
C ASN A 511 46.05 2.68 3.72
#